data_AF-A0A1I7ZPF4-F1
#
_entry.id   AF-A0A1I7ZPF4-F1
#
_cell.length_a   1.000
_cell.length_b   1.000
_cell.length_c   1.000
_cell.angle_alpha   90.00
_cell.angle_beta   90.00
_cell.angle_gamma   90.00
#
_symmetry.space_group_name_H-M   'P 1'
#
loop_
_entity.id
_entity.type
_entity.pdbx_description
1 polymer ?
#
loop_
_entity_poly.entity_id
_entity_poly.type
_entity_poly.pdbx_seq_one_letter_code
_entity_poly.pdbx_strand_id
1 'polypeptide(L)'
;MASASAVLSVAAVSVGFSGATLTLQWLLFKMKSLGERWKESSPLTLLFLSNVAASLVYIFVSLQWSLVALGLISNAVSTLAFHLPVALAYSFTAFHDFATVGLFLQRIYFLLVPMVNAKRLNRAISRAVLLGTALLTVIETALHTALSGSPSKALNGNAWKFQKGLEKPN
;
A
#
# COMPACT_ATOMS: atom_id res chain seq x y z
N MET A 1 -15.83 20.82 -0.25
CA MET A 1 -14.79 20.59 0.78
C MET A 1 -15.45 19.76 1.87
N ALA A 2 -14.95 18.56 2.17
CA ALA A 2 -15.41 17.85 3.36
C ALA A 2 -15.16 18.75 4.58
N SER A 3 -16.11 18.83 5.52
CA SER A 3 -15.89 19.60 6.74
C SER A 3 -14.68 19.00 7.49
N ALA A 4 -13.81 19.86 8.04
CA ALA A 4 -12.65 19.39 8.81
C ALA A 4 -13.04 18.37 9.90
N SER A 5 -14.25 18.51 10.47
CA SER A 5 -14.84 17.56 11.40
C SER A 5 -14.98 16.14 10.84
N ALA A 6 -15.36 15.97 9.57
CA ALA A 6 -15.50 14.67 8.94
C ALA A 6 -14.14 13.99 8.73
N VAL A 7 -13.12 14.77 8.34
CA VAL A 7 -11.74 14.25 8.18
C VAL A 7 -11.19 13.78 9.53
N LEU A 8 -11.39 14.58 10.58
CA LEU A 8 -10.93 14.24 11.92
C LEU A 8 -11.66 13.01 12.49
N SER A 9 -12.97 12.85 12.24
CA SER A 9 -13.71 11.66 12.68
C SER A 9 -13.22 10.40 11.99
N VAL A 10 -12.97 10.45 10.68
CA VAL A 10 -12.44 9.31 9.92
C VAL A 10 -11.02 8.96 10.38
N ALA A 11 -10.18 9.95 10.62
CA ALA A 11 -8.83 9.75 11.13
C ALA A 11 -8.84 9.09 12.52
N ALA A 12 -9.70 9.56 13.43
CA ALA A 12 -9.82 8.99 14.78
C ALA A 12 -10.24 7.51 14.76
N VAL A 13 -11.25 7.18 13.94
CA VAL A 13 -11.71 5.79 13.78
C VAL A 13 -10.59 4.92 13.21
N SER A 14 -9.91 5.40 12.17
CA SER A 14 -8.81 4.68 11.50
C SER A 14 -7.66 4.40 12.47
N VAL A 15 -7.22 5.42 13.22
CA VAL A 15 -6.16 5.28 14.24
C VAL A 15 -6.58 4.32 15.35
N GLY A 16 -7.83 4.37 15.80
CA GLY A 16 -8.36 3.44 16.80
C GLY A 16 -8.31 1.98 16.35
N PHE A 17 -8.80 1.69 15.13
CA PHE A 17 -8.75 0.34 14.57
C PHE A 17 -7.33 -0.16 14.30
N SER A 18 -6.45 0.69 13.75
CA SER A 18 -5.04 0.35 13.55
C SER A 18 -4.31 0.10 14.88
N GLY A 19 -4.59 0.91 15.91
CA GLY A 19 -4.05 0.74 17.25
C GLY A 19 -4.49 -0.56 17.92
N ALA A 20 -5.77 -0.90 17.82
CA ALA A 20 -6.30 -2.18 18.31
C ALA A 20 -5.66 -3.37 17.57
N THR A 21 -5.50 -3.27 16.25
CA THR A 21 -4.84 -4.30 15.43
C THR A 21 -3.40 -4.51 15.86
N LEU A 22 -2.63 -3.43 16.02
CA LEU A 22 -1.23 -3.50 16.48
C LEU A 22 -1.12 -4.08 17.89
N THR A 23 -2.04 -3.72 18.78
CA THR A 23 -2.07 -4.24 20.15
C THR A 23 -2.35 -5.75 20.14
N LEU A 24 -3.33 -6.20 19.36
CA LEU A 24 -3.64 -7.62 19.23
C LEU A 24 -2.48 -8.40 18.60
N GLN A 25 -1.83 -7.84 17.58
CA GLN A 25 -0.64 -8.45 16.97
C GLN A 25 0.54 -8.51 17.92
N TRP A 26 0.76 -7.46 18.71
CA TRP A 26 1.78 -7.42 19.75
C TRP A 26 1.56 -8.52 20.78
N LEU A 27 0.32 -8.68 21.26
CA LEU A 27 -0.07 -9.76 22.17
C LEU A 27 0.18 -11.14 21.54
N LEU A 28 -0.16 -11.30 20.26
CA LEU A 28 0.15 -12.52 19.54
C LEU A 28 1.67 -12.75 19.49
N PHE A 29 2.48 -11.74 19.18
CA PHE A 29 3.96 -11.86 19.15
C PHE A 29 4.57 -12.16 20.51
N LYS A 30 3.94 -11.76 21.61
CA LYS A 30 4.35 -12.17 22.95
C LYS A 30 4.18 -13.67 23.20
N MET A 31 3.18 -14.32 22.59
CA MET A 31 2.98 -15.76 22.75
C MET A 31 4.01 -16.61 22.01
N LYS A 32 4.56 -16.09 20.89
CA LYS A 32 5.50 -16.85 20.04
C LYS A 32 6.36 -15.94 19.21
N SER A 33 7.66 -16.18 19.16
CA SER A 33 8.58 -15.33 18.39
C SER A 33 8.28 -15.36 16.89
N LEU A 34 8.58 -14.26 16.19
CA LEU A 34 8.43 -14.17 14.73
C LEU A 34 9.25 -15.25 14.00
N GLY A 35 10.44 -15.57 14.50
CA GLY A 35 11.32 -16.57 13.90
C GLY A 35 10.76 -17.99 13.98
N GLU A 36 10.16 -18.37 15.10
CA GLU A 36 9.48 -19.67 15.24
C GLU A 36 8.25 -19.75 14.34
N ARG A 37 7.45 -18.67 14.32
CA ARG A 37 6.25 -18.58 13.49
C ARG A 37 6.57 -18.68 11.99
N TRP A 38 7.65 -18.04 11.55
CA TRP A 38 8.15 -18.13 10.19
C TRP A 38 8.55 -19.54 9.77
N LYS A 39 9.15 -20.31 10.70
CA LYS A 39 9.53 -21.71 10.46
C LYS A 39 8.32 -22.63 10.32
N GLU A 40 7.22 -22.32 11.00
CA GLU A 40 5.99 -23.11 10.96
C GLU A 40 5.11 -22.76 9.76
N SER A 41 4.80 -21.48 9.58
CA SER A 41 3.91 -21.00 8.52
C SER A 41 4.34 -19.63 8.02
N SER A 42 5.28 -19.63 7.08
CA SER A 42 5.81 -18.40 6.46
C SER A 42 4.71 -17.50 5.87
N PRO A 43 3.66 -18.01 5.19
CA PRO A 43 2.58 -17.15 4.67
C PRO A 43 1.74 -16.47 5.75
N LEU A 44 1.54 -17.14 6.89
CA LEU A 44 0.85 -16.53 8.04
C LEU A 44 1.70 -15.39 8.64
N THR A 45 3.01 -15.58 8.73
CA THR A 45 3.90 -14.52 9.21
C THR A 45 3.95 -13.34 8.25
N LEU A 46 3.94 -13.58 6.93
CA LEU A 46 3.82 -12.51 5.93
C LEU A 46 2.53 -11.72 6.10
N LEU A 47 1.40 -12.40 6.38
CA LEU A 47 0.12 -11.74 6.65
C LEU A 47 0.13 -10.91 7.95
N PHE A 48 0.81 -11.37 8.99
CA PHE A 48 0.97 -10.55 10.19
C PHE A 48 1.84 -9.33 9.92
N LEU A 49 2.94 -9.50 9.19
CA LEU A 49 3.85 -8.42 8.85
C LEU A 49 3.17 -7.39 7.93
N SER A 50 2.36 -7.84 6.97
CA SER A 50 1.58 -6.96 6.10
C SER A 50 0.61 -6.11 6.91
N ASN A 51 -0.10 -6.70 7.87
CA ASN A 51 -1.05 -6.00 8.72
C ASN A 51 -0.37 -5.00 9.68
N VAL A 52 0.82 -5.33 10.22
CA VAL A 52 1.62 -4.37 11.00
C VAL A 52 1.98 -3.17 10.14
N ALA A 53 2.55 -3.43 8.95
CA ALA A 53 3.00 -2.38 8.06
C ALA A 53 1.84 -1.51 7.55
N ALA A 54 0.72 -2.12 7.16
CA ALA A 54 -0.49 -1.42 6.77
C ALA A 54 -1.02 -0.54 7.90
N SER A 55 -1.11 -1.07 9.13
CA SER A 55 -1.58 -0.31 10.30
C SER A 55 -0.71 0.92 10.57
N LEU A 56 0.62 0.77 10.47
CA LEU A 56 1.54 1.90 10.62
C LEU A 56 1.31 2.96 9.53
N VAL A 57 1.20 2.54 8.26
CA VAL A 57 0.95 3.48 7.15
C VAL A 57 -0.39 4.19 7.32
N TYR A 58 -1.45 3.49 7.73
CA TYR A 58 -2.75 4.12 8.00
C TYR A 58 -2.67 5.16 9.12
N ILE A 59 -1.91 4.90 10.18
CA ILE A 59 -1.67 5.88 11.25
C ILE A 59 -0.94 7.11 10.68
N PHE A 60 0.13 6.92 9.91
CA PHE A 60 0.88 8.02 9.30
C PHE A 60 0.02 8.86 8.35
N VAL A 61 -0.72 8.21 7.45
CA VAL A 61 -1.63 8.87 6.51
C VAL A 61 -2.72 9.63 7.27
N SER A 62 -3.32 9.03 8.30
CA SER A 62 -4.35 9.68 9.12
C SER A 62 -3.82 10.90 9.86
N LEU A 63 -2.62 10.82 10.43
CA LEU A 63 -1.95 11.94 11.09
C LEU A 63 -1.65 13.07 10.10
N GLN A 64 -1.10 12.74 8.93
CA GLN A 64 -0.80 13.71 7.88
C GLN A 64 -2.07 14.45 7.43
N TRP A 65 -3.16 13.74 7.13
CA TRP A 65 -4.42 14.37 6.73
C TRP A 65 -5.08 15.16 7.85
N SER A 66 -4.89 14.76 9.11
CA SER A 66 -5.36 15.54 10.25
C SER A 66 -4.62 16.88 10.37
N LEU A 67 -3.30 16.89 10.17
CA LEU A 67 -2.50 18.13 10.17
C LEU A 67 -2.90 19.07 9.03
N VAL A 68 -3.25 18.52 7.86
CA VAL A 68 -3.75 19.30 6.72
C VAL A 68 -5.14 19.87 7.02
N ALA A 69 -6.04 19.07 7.60
CA ALA A 69 -7.40 19.51 7.94
C ALA A 69 -7.41 20.61 9.00
N LEU A 70 -6.42 20.62 9.90
CA LEU A 70 -6.20 21.68 10.88
C LEU A 70 -5.49 22.92 10.31
N GLY A 71 -5.06 22.89 9.05
CA GLY A 71 -4.31 23.98 8.42
C GLY A 71 -2.89 24.15 8.94
N LEU A 72 -2.36 23.17 9.69
CA LEU A 72 -1.00 23.21 10.25
C LEU A 72 0.07 22.97 9.19
N ILE A 73 -0.27 22.24 8.13
CA ILE A 73 0.60 21.97 6.99
C ILE A 73 -0.08 22.46 5.72
N SER A 74 0.64 23.25 4.93
CA SER A 74 0.20 23.64 3.59
C SER A 74 0.12 22.40 2.70
N ASN A 75 -0.99 22.23 1.99
CA ASN A 75 -1.18 21.16 1.02
C ASN A 75 -0.31 21.43 -0.23
N ALA A 76 1.01 21.42 -0.06
CA ALA A 76 1.96 21.53 -1.13
C ALA A 76 2.03 20.17 -1.84
N VAL A 77 1.15 20.03 -2.83
CA VAL A 77 1.01 18.85 -3.71
C VAL A 77 2.34 18.40 -4.31
N SER A 78 3.37 19.25 -4.37
CA SER A 78 4.69 18.92 -4.90
C SER A 78 5.61 18.16 -3.93
N THR A 79 5.26 18.04 -2.65
CA THR A 79 6.19 17.46 -1.68
C THR A 79 6.13 15.93 -1.71
N LEU A 80 7.26 15.29 -1.94
CA LEU A 80 7.41 13.83 -1.91
C LEU A 80 6.82 13.20 -0.62
N ALA A 81 6.92 13.92 0.49
CA ALA A 81 6.37 13.53 1.79
C ALA A 81 4.85 13.27 1.77
N PHE A 82 4.10 13.91 0.87
CA PHE A 82 2.66 13.69 0.76
C PHE A 82 2.29 12.47 -0.07
N HIS A 83 3.10 12.16 -1.08
CA HIS A 83 2.84 11.08 -2.03
C HIS A 83 3.37 9.73 -1.53
N LEU A 84 4.48 9.74 -0.78
CA LEU A 84 5.14 8.52 -0.33
C LEU A 84 4.24 7.64 0.58
N PRO A 85 3.56 8.16 1.62
CA PRO A 85 2.71 7.32 2.47
C PRO A 85 1.52 6.73 1.71
N VAL A 86 0.96 7.48 0.76
CA VAL A 86 -0.13 7.02 -0.09
C VAL A 86 0.34 5.89 -1.02
N ALA A 87 1.49 6.04 -1.68
CA ALA A 87 2.07 5.00 -2.52
C ALA A 87 2.42 3.72 -1.72
N LEU A 88 2.93 3.89 -0.50
CA LEU A 88 3.18 2.78 0.42
C LEU A 88 1.88 2.08 0.82
N ALA A 89 0.79 2.83 1.08
CA ALA A 89 -0.50 2.26 1.45
C ALA A 89 -1.03 1.31 0.37
N TYR A 90 -0.95 1.72 -0.91
CA TYR A 90 -1.32 0.87 -2.04
C TYR A 90 -0.44 -0.38 -2.12
N SER A 91 0.88 -0.22 -1.99
CA SER A 91 1.83 -1.35 -2.02
C SER A 91 1.55 -2.37 -0.91
N PHE A 92 1.24 -1.91 0.31
CA PHE A 92 0.91 -2.79 1.43
C PHE A 92 -0.47 -3.43 1.30
N THR A 93 -1.42 -2.76 0.65
CA THR A 93 -2.74 -3.34 0.34
C THR A 93 -2.59 -4.50 -0.64
N ALA A 94 -1.86 -4.30 -1.74
CA ALA A 94 -1.52 -5.37 -2.67
C ALA A 94 -0.81 -6.53 -1.96
N PHE A 95 0.20 -6.23 -1.15
CA PHE A 95 0.92 -7.24 -0.37
C PHE A 95 0.00 -8.03 0.58
N HIS A 96 -0.92 -7.33 1.25
CA HIS A 96 -1.90 -7.94 2.15
C HIS A 96 -2.85 -8.88 1.39
N ASP A 97 -3.34 -8.47 0.23
CA ASP A 97 -4.25 -9.28 -0.58
C ASP A 97 -3.55 -10.54 -1.10
N PHE A 98 -2.33 -10.43 -1.62
CA PHE A 98 -1.54 -11.60 -2.02
C PHE A 98 -1.22 -12.50 -0.83
N ALA A 99 -0.85 -11.96 0.34
CA ALA A 99 -0.61 -12.76 1.54
C ALA A 99 -1.87 -13.52 1.98
N THR A 100 -3.04 -12.89 1.88
CA THR A 100 -4.35 -13.49 2.17
C THR A 100 -4.66 -14.63 1.20
N VAL A 101 -4.52 -14.39 -0.10
CA VAL A 101 -4.70 -15.43 -1.13
C VAL A 101 -3.73 -16.59 -0.92
N GLY A 102 -2.45 -16.29 -0.64
CA GLY A 102 -1.44 -17.31 -0.37
C GLY A 102 -1.79 -18.17 0.85
N LEU A 103 -2.30 -17.56 1.91
CA LEU A 103 -2.75 -18.26 3.11
C LEU A 103 -3.98 -19.14 2.85
N PHE A 104 -4.96 -18.66 2.09
CA PHE A 104 -6.10 -19.48 1.67
C PHE A 104 -5.67 -20.65 0.81
N LEU A 105 -4.79 -20.41 -0.16
CA LEU A 105 -4.26 -21.46 -1.02
C LEU A 105 -3.50 -22.53 -0.22
N GLN A 106 -2.68 -22.10 0.76
CA GLN A 106 -2.01 -23.00 1.69
C GLN A 106 -3.01 -23.88 2.44
N ARG A 107 -4.07 -23.29 2.99
CA ARG A 107 -5.10 -24.03 3.75
C ARG A 107 -5.88 -25.01 2.89
N ILE A 108 -6.32 -24.58 1.70
CA ILE A 108 -7.02 -25.45 0.74
C ILE A 108 -6.13 -26.63 0.36
N TYR A 109 -4.85 -26.38 0.07
CA TYR A 109 -3.92 -27.44 -0.30
C TYR A 109 -3.70 -28.46 0.82
N PHE A 110 -3.57 -28.03 2.08
CA PHE A 110 -3.45 -28.96 3.21
C PHE A 110 -4.70 -29.81 3.45
N LEU A 111 -5.88 -29.29 3.13
CA LEU A 111 -7.12 -30.08 3.19
C LEU A 111 -7.19 -31.13 2.07
N LEU A 112 -6.69 -30.80 0.88
CA LEU A 112 -6.70 -31.72 -0.27
C LEU A 112 -5.60 -32.77 -0.22
N VAL A 113 -4.41 -32.42 0.30
CA VAL A 113 -3.24 -33.31 0.28
C VAL A 113 -2.48 -33.23 1.62
N PRO A 114 -2.95 -33.95 2.67
CA PRO A 114 -2.40 -33.83 4.02
C PRO A 114 -0.97 -34.39 4.19
N MET A 115 -0.51 -35.26 3.28
CA MET A 115 0.80 -35.93 3.38
C MET A 115 1.97 -35.16 2.72
N VAL A 116 1.75 -33.93 2.23
CA VAL A 116 2.79 -33.19 1.53
C VAL A 116 3.75 -32.50 2.49
N ASN A 117 5.00 -32.36 2.06
CA ASN A 117 6.03 -31.63 2.80
C ASN A 117 5.69 -30.12 2.92
N ALA A 118 5.06 -29.78 4.05
CA ALA A 118 4.61 -28.43 4.41
C ALA A 118 5.68 -27.35 4.20
N LYS A 119 6.96 -27.66 4.48
CA LYS A 119 8.07 -26.69 4.36
C LYS A 119 8.36 -26.31 2.92
N ARG A 120 8.15 -27.22 1.97
CA ARG A 120 8.36 -26.93 0.53
C ARG A 120 7.21 -26.08 0.00
N LEU A 121 5.97 -26.43 0.34
CA LEU A 121 4.78 -25.68 -0.04
C LEU A 121 4.80 -24.25 0.51
N ASN A 122 5.04 -24.09 1.82
CA ASN A 122 5.07 -22.78 2.46
C ASN A 122 6.12 -21.84 1.84
N ARG A 123 7.29 -22.39 1.46
CA ARG A 123 8.32 -21.63 0.74
C ARG A 123 7.88 -21.26 -0.67
N ALA A 124 7.24 -22.17 -1.40
CA ALA A 124 6.72 -21.89 -2.75
C ALA A 124 5.65 -20.80 -2.73
N ILE A 125 4.69 -20.89 -1.82
CA ILE A 125 3.63 -19.90 -1.63
C ILE A 125 4.22 -18.55 -1.24
N SER A 126 5.13 -18.51 -0.27
CA SER A 126 5.77 -17.25 0.16
C SER A 126 6.50 -16.55 -0.99
N ARG A 127 7.21 -17.31 -1.83
CA ARG A 127 7.86 -16.77 -3.03
C ARG A 127 6.84 -16.26 -4.04
N ALA A 128 5.76 -17.00 -4.28
CA ALA A 128 4.69 -16.58 -5.18
C ALA A 128 4.00 -15.29 -4.71
N VAL A 129 3.73 -15.17 -3.41
CA VAL A 129 3.16 -13.95 -2.79
C VAL A 129 4.10 -12.75 -2.98
N LEU A 130 5.39 -12.92 -2.69
CA LEU A 130 6.37 -11.83 -2.84
C LEU A 130 6.54 -11.42 -4.30
N LEU A 131 6.63 -12.38 -5.22
CA LEU A 131 6.74 -12.10 -6.66
C LEU A 131 5.48 -11.47 -7.23
N GLY A 132 4.29 -11.98 -6.86
CA GLY A 132 3.01 -11.42 -7.30
C GLY A 132 2.84 -9.97 -6.82
N THR A 133 3.19 -9.71 -5.57
CA THR A 133 3.18 -8.34 -5.02
C THR A 133 4.14 -7.42 -5.78
N ALA A 134 5.40 -7.85 -5.98
CA ALA A 134 6.39 -7.04 -6.69
C ALA A 134 6.00 -6.77 -8.15
N LEU A 135 5.39 -7.75 -8.82
CA LEU A 135 4.93 -7.58 -10.19
C LEU A 135 3.77 -6.59 -10.26
N LEU A 136 2.79 -6.69 -9.36
CA LEU A 136 1.65 -5.79 -9.34
C LEU A 136 2.07 -4.35 -9.07
N THR A 137 2.96 -4.11 -8.11
CA THR A 137 3.46 -2.76 -7.82
C THR A 137 4.25 -2.16 -8.97
N VAL A 138 5.02 -2.97 -9.72
CA VAL A 138 5.70 -2.52 -10.94
C VAL A 138 4.70 -2.17 -12.03
N ILE A 139 3.65 -2.97 -12.22
CA ILE A 139 2.59 -2.68 -13.22
C ILE A 139 1.85 -1.40 -12.86
N GLU A 140 1.46 -1.22 -11.60
CA GLU A 140 0.76 -0.02 -11.13
C GLU A 140 1.61 1.24 -11.30
N THR A 141 2.91 1.18 -10.95
CA THR A 141 3.83 2.31 -11.12
C THR A 141 4.11 2.62 -12.59
N ALA A 142 4.25 1.59 -13.44
CA ALA A 142 4.38 1.75 -14.89
C ALA A 142 3.11 2.36 -15.50
N LEU A 143 1.93 1.92 -15.06
CA LEU A 143 0.65 2.45 -15.52
C LEU A 143 0.46 3.91 -15.08
N HIS A 144 0.75 4.22 -13.83
CA HIS A 144 0.67 5.58 -13.31
C HIS A 144 1.63 6.53 -14.04
N THR A 145 2.86 6.09 -14.34
CA THR A 145 3.82 6.90 -15.13
C THR A 145 3.39 7.06 -16.59
N ALA A 146 2.83 6.03 -17.21
CA ALA A 146 2.28 6.12 -18.57
C ALA A 146 1.09 7.09 -18.67
N LEU A 147 0.17 7.03 -17.71
CA LEU A 147 -1.01 7.90 -17.68
C LEU A 147 -0.65 9.36 -17.34
N SER A 148 0.27 9.58 -16.39
CA SER A 148 0.72 10.94 -16.04
C SER A 148 1.59 11.60 -17.10
N GLY A 149 2.32 10.80 -17.90
CA GLY A 149 3.16 11.31 -19.00
C GLY A 149 2.42 11.68 -20.29
N SER A 150 1.13 11.34 -20.42
CA SER A 150 0.40 11.36 -21.70
C SER A 150 -0.12 12.74 -22.19
N PRO A 151 -0.54 13.73 -21.37
CA PRO A 151 -1.17 14.94 -21.93
C PRO A 151 -0.24 16.15 -22.17
N SER A 152 0.87 16.31 -21.43
CA SER A 152 1.57 17.60 -21.40
C SER A 152 2.48 17.86 -22.60
N LYS A 153 3.09 16.80 -23.18
CA LYS A 153 3.96 16.95 -24.36
C LYS A 153 3.17 17.23 -25.65
N ALA A 154 1.97 16.69 -25.78
CA ALA A 154 1.12 16.90 -26.95
C ALA A 154 0.48 18.31 -26.97
N LEU A 155 0.12 18.85 -25.80
CA LEU A 155 -0.46 20.19 -25.69
C LEU A 155 0.60 21.30 -25.78
N ASN A 156 1.79 21.10 -25.21
CA ASN A 156 2.85 22.13 -25.24
C ASN A 156 3.49 22.31 -26.63
N GLY A 157 3.56 21.23 -27.43
CA GLY A 157 4.04 21.30 -28.82
C GLY A 157 3.15 22.11 -29.76
N ASN A 158 1.83 22.15 -29.50
CA ASN A 158 0.87 22.92 -30.30
C ASN A 158 0.69 24.35 -29.78
N ALA A 159 0.80 24.58 -28.47
CA ALA A 159 0.76 25.92 -27.88
C ALA A 159 1.88 26.83 -28.41
N TRP A 160 3.11 26.30 -28.55
CA TRP A 160 4.23 27.03 -29.13
C TRP A 160 4.01 27.42 -30.61
N LYS A 161 3.36 26.55 -31.39
CA LYS A 161 3.05 26.84 -32.80
C LYS A 161 1.97 27.90 -32.94
N PHE A 162 0.98 27.93 -32.05
CA PHE A 162 -0.03 28.99 -32.01
C PHE A 162 0.57 30.35 -31.66
N GLN A 163 1.48 30.40 -30.68
CA GLN A 163 2.09 31.65 -30.24
C GLN A 163 3.00 32.28 -31.32
N LYS A 164 3.77 31.46 -32.06
CA LYS A 164 4.56 31.93 -33.20
C LYS A 164 3.73 32.39 -34.41
N GLY A 165 2.47 31.97 -34.52
CA GLY A 165 1.57 32.41 -35.58
C GLY A 165 1.05 33.84 -35.40
N LEU A 166 1.02 34.33 -34.16
CA LEU A 166 0.49 35.65 -33.80
C LEU A 166 1.53 36.78 -33.82
N GLU A 167 2.82 36.46 -33.92
CA GLU A 167 3.93 37.43 -33.95
C GLU A 167 4.37 37.84 -35.38
N LYS A 168 3.54 37.65 -36.41
CA LYS A 168 3.84 38.24 -37.73
C LYS A 168 3.29 39.67 -37.79
N PRO A 169 4.14 40.72 -37.67
CA PRO A 169 3.70 42.09 -37.91
C PRO A 169 3.36 42.26 -39.40
N ASN A 170 2.23 42.93 -39.66
CA ASN A 170 1.89 43.48 -40.98
C ASN A 170 2.73 44.72 -41.27
#